data_AF-A0A432GJ10-F1
#
_entry.id   AF-A0A432GJ10-F1
#
_cell.length_a   1.000
_cell.length_b   1.000
_cell.length_c   1.000
_cell.angle_alpha   90.00
_cell.angle_beta   90.00
_cell.angle_gamma   90.00
#
_symmetry.space_group_name_H-M   'P 1'
#
loop_
_entity.id
_entity.type
_entity.pdbx_description
1 polymer ?
#
loop_
_entity_poly.entity_id
_entity_poly.type
_entity_poly.pdbx_seq_one_letter_code
_entity_poly.pdbx_strand_id
1 'polypeptide(L)' 'MDNFNTHIGASLYKTFNPKEARRILDKLDFHYAPIHGSWLNMAEIEFSILGRECLERRIPDKTALINEVNA' A
#
# COMPACT_ATOMS: atom_id res chain seq x y z
N MET A 1 -2.07 -2.47 -8.56
CA MET A 1 -2.70 -1.67 -7.49
C MET A 1 -3.98 -2.37 -7.08
N ASP A 2 -4.38 -2.30 -5.82
CA ASP A 2 -5.73 -2.75 -5.43
C ASP A 2 -6.80 -1.78 -5.98
N ASN A 3 -8.08 -2.10 -5.77
CA ASN A 3 -9.22 -1.33 -6.29
C ASN A 3 -9.83 -0.38 -5.25
N PHE A 4 -9.06 0.03 -4.23
CA PHE A 4 -9.59 0.92 -3.20
C PHE A 4 -9.94 2.30 -3.77
N ASN A 5 -11.02 2.92 -3.27
CA ASN A 5 -11.59 4.12 -3.90
C ASN A 5 -10.67 5.37 -3.87
N THR A 6 -9.63 5.37 -3.03
CA THR A 6 -8.60 6.42 -3.01
C THR A 6 -7.45 6.18 -3.98
N HIS A 7 -7.37 5.00 -4.59
CA HIS A 7 -6.33 4.60 -5.53
C HIS A 7 -6.68 5.03 -6.96
N ILE A 8 -6.87 6.33 -7.13
CA ILE A 8 -7.22 6.97 -8.41
C ILE A 8 -6.27 8.12 -8.71
N GLY A 9 -6.06 8.43 -9.99
CA GLY A 9 -5.16 9.52 -10.41
C GLY A 9 -5.53 10.89 -9.80
N ALA A 10 -6.82 11.13 -9.54
CA ALA A 10 -7.28 12.36 -8.88
C ALA A 10 -6.70 12.57 -7.46
N SER A 11 -6.27 11.50 -6.79
CA SER A 11 -5.60 11.60 -5.49
C SER A 11 -4.27 12.35 -5.57
N LEU A 12 -3.56 12.30 -6.70
CA LEU A 12 -2.34 13.09 -6.90
C LEU A 12 -2.62 14.59 -6.85
N TYR A 13 -3.78 15.03 -7.33
CA TYR A 13 -4.19 16.45 -7.28
C TYR A 13 -4.62 16.90 -5.89
N LYS A 14 -4.92 15.97 -4.98
CA LYS A 14 -5.17 16.29 -3.55
C LYS A 14 -3.87 16.53 -2.79
N THR A 15 -2.77 15.89 -3.21
CA THR A 15 -1.48 15.92 -2.52
C THR A 15 -0.51 16.94 -3.12
N PHE A 16 -0.49 17.08 -4.44
CA PHE A 16 0.50 17.90 -5.16
C PHE A 16 -0.16 19.07 -5.88
N ASN A 17 0.62 20.14 -6.09
CA ASN A 17 0.21 21.24 -6.96
C ASN A 17 -0.14 20.72 -8.37
N PRO A 18 -1.12 21.32 -9.09
CA PRO A 18 -1.66 20.75 -10.32
C PRO A 18 -0.63 20.39 -11.39
N LYS A 19 0.41 21.23 -11.57
CA LYS A 19 1.49 20.99 -12.54
C LYS A 19 2.30 19.73 -12.19
N GLU A 20 2.56 19.52 -10.91
CA GLU A 20 3.33 18.39 -10.42
C GLU A 20 2.50 17.10 -10.42
N ALA A 21 1.24 17.18 -9.97
CA ALA A 21 0.30 16.07 -10.06
C ALA A 21 0.19 15.53 -11.49
N ARG A 22 0.05 16.45 -12.48
CA ARG A 22 -0.03 16.08 -13.89
C ARG A 22 1.25 15.43 -14.40
N ARG A 23 2.42 16.01 -14.07
CA ARG A 23 3.74 15.48 -14.45
C ARG A 23 3.96 14.05 -13.94
N ILE A 24 3.47 13.75 -12.74
CA ILE A 24 3.54 12.40 -12.16
C ILE A 24 2.54 11.49 -12.88
N LEU A 25 1.28 11.91 -13.00
CA LEU A 25 0.22 11.13 -13.62
C LEU A 25 0.54 10.71 -15.05
N ASP A 26 1.12 11.61 -15.85
CA ASP A 26 1.51 11.33 -17.25
C ASP A 26 2.62 10.27 -17.38
N LYS A 27 3.27 9.89 -16.27
CA LYS A 27 4.32 8.85 -16.24
C LYS A 27 3.85 7.51 -15.67
N LEU A 28 2.59 7.42 -15.22
CA LEU A 28 2.06 6.23 -14.56
C LEU A 28 1.06 5.53 -15.47
N ASP A 29 1.19 4.20 -15.56
CA ASP A 29 0.14 3.32 -16.04
C ASP A 29 -0.38 2.49 -14.86
N PHE A 30 -1.70 2.51 -14.65
CA PHE A 30 -2.33 1.85 -13.52
C PHE A 30 -2.83 0.46 -13.92
N HIS A 31 -2.11 -0.56 -13.47
CA HIS A 31 -2.58 -1.95 -13.55
C HIS A 31 -3.27 -2.36 -12.24
N TYR A 32 -4.57 -2.63 -12.29
CA TYR A 32 -5.34 -3.06 -11.14
C TYR A 32 -5.32 -4.58 -11.00
N ALA A 33 -5.13 -5.07 -9.77
CA ALA A 33 -5.30 -6.47 -9.47
C ALA A 33 -6.77 -6.87 -9.67
N PRO A 34 -7.07 -8.13 -10.06
CA PRO A 34 -8.45 -8.61 -10.12
C PRO A 34 -9.18 -8.40 -8.80
N ILE A 35 -10.49 -8.21 -8.86
CA ILE A 35 -11.33 -8.13 -7.66
C ILE A 35 -11.18 -9.44 -6.88
N HIS A 36 -10.92 -9.34 -5.57
CA HIS A 36 -10.58 -10.46 -4.68
C HIS A 36 -9.26 -11.19 -4.99
N GLY A 37 -8.41 -10.65 -5.87
CA GLY A 37 -7.12 -11.24 -6.26
C GLY A 37 -5.95 -10.81 -5.38
N SER A 38 -6.11 -10.81 -4.06
CA SER A 38 -5.07 -10.39 -3.10
C SER A 38 -3.75 -11.17 -3.26
N TRP A 39 -3.82 -12.44 -3.66
CA TRP A 39 -2.66 -13.30 -3.90
C TRP A 39 -1.82 -12.91 -5.13
N LEU A 40 -2.29 -11.98 -5.97
CA LEU A 40 -1.53 -11.39 -7.07
C LEU A 40 -0.97 -10.00 -6.71
N ASN A 41 -1.36 -9.44 -5.57
CA ASN A 41 -0.88 -8.15 -5.10
C ASN A 41 0.40 -8.33 -4.28
N MET A 42 1.52 -7.84 -4.81
CA MET A 42 2.84 -7.94 -4.18
C MET A 42 2.85 -7.42 -2.75
N ALA A 43 2.20 -6.28 -2.47
CA ALA A 43 2.19 -5.71 -1.12
C ALA A 43 1.42 -6.59 -0.12
N GLU A 44 0.32 -7.21 -0.55
CA GLU A 44 -0.48 -8.10 0.30
C GLU A 44 0.24 -9.43 0.57
N ILE A 45 1.02 -9.93 -0.39
CA ILE A 45 1.91 -11.08 -0.18
C ILE A 45 2.95 -10.77 0.90
N GLU A 46 3.64 -9.62 0.81
CA GLU A 46 4.62 -9.20 1.83
C GLU A 46 3.96 -9.05 3.21
N PHE A 47 2.77 -8.44 3.29
CA PHE A 47 2.03 -8.36 4.56
C PHE A 47 1.62 -9.73 5.11
N SER A 48 1.31 -10.71 4.25
CA SER A 48 1.01 -12.08 4.68
C SER A 48 2.25 -12.76 5.29
N ILE A 49 3.44 -12.49 4.76
CA ILE A 49 4.69 -13.01 5.32
C ILE A 49 5.01 -12.30 6.64
N LEU A 50 4.97 -10.97 6.67
CA LEU A 50 5.16 -10.19 7.91
C LEU A 50 4.21 -10.66 9.03
N GLY A 51 2.94 -10.88 8.69
CA GLY A 51 1.93 -11.35 9.63
C GLY A 51 2.24 -12.72 10.26
N ARG A 52 2.72 -13.67 9.45
CA ARG A 52 3.01 -15.04 9.89
C ARG A 52 4.38 -15.15 10.57
N GLU A 53 5.40 -14.50 10.02
CA GLU A 53 6.77 -14.74 10.46
C GLU A 53 7.24 -13.76 11.55
N CYS A 54 6.68 -12.54 11.59
CA CYS A 54 7.11 -11.50 12.54
C CYS A 54 6.03 -11.17 13.57
N LEU A 55 4.76 -11.12 13.14
CA LEU A 55 3.65 -10.59 13.97
C LEU A 55 2.72 -11.67 14.52
N GLU A 56 3.04 -12.96 14.39
CA GLU A 56 2.21 -14.09 14.88
C GLU A 56 2.30 -14.27 16.40
N ARG A 57 2.07 -13.17 17.14
CA ARG A 57 2.05 -13.12 18.60
C ARG A 57 1.34 -11.86 19.09
N ARG A 58 0.99 -11.84 20.37
CA ARG A 58 0.46 -10.63 21.00
C ARG A 58 1.55 -9.57 21.09
N ILE A 59 1.26 -8.37 20.60
CA ILE A 59 2.12 -7.20 20.74
C ILE A 59 1.46 -6.25 21.74
N PRO A 60 2.17 -5.82 22.80
CA PRO A 60 1.54 -5.16 23.94
C PRO A 60 1.09 -3.72 23.64
N ASP A 61 1.78 -3.03 22.73
CA ASP A 61 1.51 -1.64 22.39
C ASP A 61 2.07 -1.26 21.01
N LYS A 62 1.72 -0.04 20.58
CA LYS A 62 2.13 0.52 19.29
C LYS A 62 3.65 0.69 19.16
N THR A 63 4.34 1.04 20.24
CA THR A 63 5.80 1.27 20.22
C THR A 63 6.52 -0.05 19.97
N ALA A 64 6.11 -1.11 20.65
CA ALA A 64 6.59 -2.46 20.40
C ALA A 64 6.34 -2.88 18.94
N LEU A 65 5.13 -2.67 18.41
CA LEU A 65 4.82 -2.98 17.01
C LEU A 65 5.74 -2.25 16.02
N ILE A 66 5.98 -0.96 16.23
CA ILE A 66 6.85 -0.15 15.36
C ILE A 66 8.28 -0.70 15.38
N ASN A 67 8.79 -1.09 16.55
CA ASN A 67 10.13 -1.65 16.68
C ASN A 67 10.26 -2.98 15.94
N GLU A 68 9.24 -3.84 16.00
CA GLU A 68 9.25 -5.13 15.28
C GLU A 68 9.25 -4.95 13.76
N VAL A 69 8.43 -4.03 13.24
CA VAL A 69 8.33 -3.78 11.79
C VAL A 69 9.58 -3.08 11.22
N ASN A 70 10.35 -2.39 12.07
CA ASN A 70 11.57 -1.69 11.67
C ASN A 70 12.86 -2.52 11.85
N ALA A 71 12.77 -3.72 12.42
CA ALA A 71 13.91 -4.61 12.66
C ALA A 71 14.40 -5.27 11.35
#